data_AF-A0A235EVB7-F1
#
_entry.id   AF-A0A235EVB7-F1
#
_cell.length_a   1.000
_cell.length_b   1.000
_cell.length_c   1.000
_cell.angle_alpha   90.00
_cell.angle_beta   90.00
_cell.angle_gamma   90.00
#
_symmetry.space_group_name_H-M   'P 1'
#
loop_
_entity.id
_entity.type
_entity.pdbx_description
1 polymer ?
#
loop_
_entity_poly.entity_id
_entity_poly.type
_entity_poly.pdbx_seq_one_letter_code
_entity_poly.pdbx_strand_id
1 'polypeptide(L)'
;MEIDARLQSLIDATARQYIEISTTWLDQRRENCAYSLGDAATYDTAEWVRFLRWEIGLIASNEDGSPDDYERLDALMGRIALISSAMAGIDTAEFAAYKVQGKGAAAKWARDPRAAEKAMIRARWESWPDRLAHRRYKAAFARAMLDQCQHLTDEKTITDWCREWERKESESC
;
A
#
# COMPACT_ATOMS: atom_id res chain seq x y z
N MET A 1 18.95 -8.77 1.90
CA MET A 1 17.54 -8.60 1.49
C MET A 1 17.48 -8.83 0.00
N GLU A 2 17.11 -10.04 -0.37
CA GLU A 2 16.84 -10.40 -1.75
C GLU A 2 15.34 -10.11 -1.91
N ILE A 3 14.99 -8.98 -2.51
CA ILE A 3 13.63 -8.83 -3.05
C ILE A 3 13.41 -10.08 -3.88
N ASP A 4 12.43 -10.92 -3.52
CA ASP A 4 12.18 -12.19 -4.18
C ASP A 4 12.19 -11.92 -5.69
N ALA A 5 13.13 -12.54 -6.41
CA ALA A 5 13.34 -12.31 -7.83
C ALA A 5 12.04 -12.46 -8.63
N ARG A 6 11.06 -13.22 -8.10
CA ARG A 6 9.73 -13.38 -8.67
C ARG A 6 8.87 -12.12 -8.53
N LEU A 7 8.92 -11.42 -7.40
CA LEU A 7 8.21 -10.15 -7.20
C LEU A 7 8.79 -9.05 -8.09
N GLN A 8 10.12 -8.95 -8.15
CA GLN A 8 10.78 -8.00 -9.06
C GLN A 8 10.46 -8.31 -10.53
N SER A 9 10.45 -9.59 -10.91
CA SER A 9 10.04 -10.02 -12.25
C SER A 9 8.58 -9.68 -12.57
N LEU A 10 7.68 -9.76 -11.59
CA LEU A 10 6.26 -9.39 -11.77
C LEU A 10 6.09 -7.89 -11.96
N ILE A 11 6.79 -7.08 -11.16
CA ILE A 11 6.81 -5.62 -11.30
C ILE A 11 7.36 -5.24 -12.68
N ASP A 12 8.49 -5.82 -13.09
CA ASP A 12 9.11 -5.52 -14.38
C ASP A 12 8.24 -5.96 -15.57
N ALA A 13 7.60 -7.14 -15.47
CA ALA A 13 6.68 -7.61 -16.51
C ALA A 13 5.46 -6.69 -16.65
N THR A 14 4.87 -6.29 -15.54
CA THR A 14 3.71 -5.37 -15.51
C THR A 14 4.10 -4.00 -16.06
N ALA A 15 5.27 -3.48 -15.68
CA ALA A 15 5.78 -2.21 -16.19
C ALA A 15 6.03 -2.26 -17.71
N ARG A 16 6.59 -3.37 -18.23
CA ARG A 16 6.78 -3.55 -19.69
C ARG A 16 5.46 -3.59 -20.44
N GLN A 17 4.50 -4.37 -19.97
CA GLN A 17 3.19 -4.47 -20.59
C GLN A 17 2.49 -3.10 -20.62
N TYR A 18 2.61 -2.32 -19.54
CA TYR A 18 2.09 -0.96 -19.48
C TYR A 18 2.78 0.00 -20.46
N ILE A 19 4.11 -0.06 -20.56
CA ILE A 19 4.87 0.74 -21.54
C ILE A 19 4.44 0.40 -22.96
N GLU A 20 4.35 -0.89 -23.31
CA GLU A 20 3.96 -1.34 -24.64
C GLU A 20 2.57 -0.83 -25.02
N ILE A 21 1.57 -1.06 -24.15
CA ILE A 21 0.19 -0.56 -24.35
C ILE A 21 0.18 0.96 -24.50
N SER A 22 0.94 1.69 -23.68
CA SER A 22 1.02 3.14 -23.74
C SER A 22 1.65 3.63 -25.05
N THR A 23 2.71 2.96 -25.52
CA THR A 23 3.37 3.31 -26.78
C THR A 23 2.50 3.03 -28.00
N THR A 24 1.86 1.87 -28.07
CA THR A 24 0.93 1.53 -29.16
C THR A 24 -0.26 2.49 -29.20
N TRP A 25 -0.80 2.85 -28.04
CA TRP A 25 -1.86 3.84 -27.96
C TRP A 25 -1.41 5.24 -28.40
N LEU A 26 -0.20 5.67 -28.02
CA LEU A 26 0.35 6.95 -28.45
C LEU A 26 0.61 6.99 -29.96
N ASP A 27 1.08 5.89 -30.55
CA ASP A 27 1.28 5.78 -32.00
C ASP A 27 -0.06 5.78 -32.75
N GLN A 28 -1.04 5.02 -32.27
CA GLN A 28 -2.41 5.03 -32.82
C GLN A 28 -3.05 6.42 -32.71
N ARG A 29 -2.78 7.16 -31.63
CA ARG A 29 -3.30 8.52 -31.43
C ARG A 29 -2.56 9.56 -32.28
N ARG A 30 -1.26 9.38 -32.53
CA ARG A 30 -0.49 10.20 -33.49
C ARG A 30 -1.00 10.02 -34.91
N GLU A 31 -1.37 8.81 -35.28
CA GLU A 31 -1.97 8.51 -36.59
C GLU A 31 -3.40 9.07 -36.73
N ASN A 32 -4.18 9.06 -35.64
CA ASN A 32 -5.57 9.54 -35.64
C ASN A 32 -5.72 11.05 -35.39
N CYS A 33 -4.76 11.72 -34.76
CA CYS A 33 -4.79 13.17 -34.49
C CYS A 33 -4.02 13.97 -35.55
N ALA A 34 -4.54 13.96 -36.79
CA ALA A 34 -4.39 15.08 -37.72
C ALA A 34 -5.41 16.22 -37.44
N TYR A 35 -6.22 16.09 -36.37
CA TYR A 35 -7.18 17.10 -35.95
C TYR A 35 -6.70 17.82 -34.67
N SER A 36 -6.60 19.14 -34.78
CA SER A 36 -6.08 20.09 -33.80
C SER A 36 -6.75 19.98 -32.43
N LEU A 37 -5.95 19.94 -31.37
CA LEU A 37 -6.38 20.30 -30.02
C LEU A 37 -5.35 21.25 -29.42
N GLY A 38 -5.80 22.48 -29.16
CA GLY A 38 -5.08 23.45 -28.35
C GLY A 38 -5.12 23.07 -26.87
N ASP A 39 -4.01 23.36 -26.19
CA ASP A 39 -3.89 23.72 -24.78
C ASP A 39 -4.52 22.80 -23.72
N ALA A 40 -4.44 21.47 -23.91
CA ALA A 40 -4.50 20.53 -22.79
C ALA A 40 -3.07 20.14 -22.38
N ALA A 41 -2.54 20.89 -21.41
CA ALA A 41 -1.35 20.64 -20.59
C ALA A 41 -0.54 19.36 -20.90
N THR A 42 0.60 19.57 -21.56
CA THR A 42 1.64 18.57 -21.80
C THR A 42 2.31 18.17 -20.49
N TYR A 43 1.77 17.17 -19.81
CA TYR A 43 2.60 16.33 -18.98
C TYR A 43 3.23 15.26 -19.88
N ASP A 44 4.56 15.24 -19.94
CA ASP A 44 5.29 14.19 -20.65
C ASP A 44 4.99 12.85 -19.97
N THR A 45 4.43 11.91 -20.73
CA THR A 45 4.19 10.52 -20.33
C THR A 45 5.44 9.87 -19.70
N ALA A 46 6.65 10.26 -20.12
CA ALA A 46 7.88 9.76 -19.52
C ALA A 46 8.10 10.24 -18.08
N GLU A 47 7.70 11.46 -17.73
CA GLU A 47 7.77 11.97 -16.36
C GLU A 47 6.74 11.29 -15.46
N TRP A 48 5.55 10.97 -15.98
CA TRP A 48 4.54 10.20 -15.25
C TRP A 48 4.95 8.77 -14.94
N VAL A 49 5.54 8.07 -15.92
CA VAL A 49 6.05 6.70 -15.70
C VAL A 49 7.18 6.72 -14.66
N ARG A 50 8.05 7.74 -14.67
CA ARG A 50 9.07 7.92 -13.63
C ARG A 50 8.47 8.15 -12.25
N PHE A 51 7.42 8.97 -12.15
CA PHE A 51 6.71 9.22 -10.89
C PHE A 51 6.05 7.96 -10.34
N LEU A 52 5.34 7.19 -11.17
CA LEU A 52 4.72 5.93 -10.74
C LEU A 52 5.76 4.89 -10.35
N ARG A 53 6.88 4.79 -11.07
CA ARG A 53 7.99 3.90 -10.72
C ARG A 53 8.61 4.29 -9.38
N TRP A 54 8.68 5.59 -9.06
CA TRP A 54 9.13 6.09 -7.77
C TRP A 54 8.15 5.77 -6.64
N GLU A 55 6.84 6.00 -6.81
CA GLU A 55 5.84 5.63 -5.78
C GLU A 55 5.75 4.12 -5.55
N ILE A 56 5.77 3.29 -6.62
CA ILE A 56 5.80 1.82 -6.50
C ILE A 56 7.07 1.39 -5.77
N GLY A 57 8.22 1.96 -6.11
CA GLY A 57 9.49 1.71 -5.44
C GLY A 57 9.46 2.09 -3.95
N LEU A 58 8.80 3.20 -3.61
CA LEU A 58 8.65 3.65 -2.23
C LEU A 58 7.81 2.65 -1.41
N ILE A 59 6.71 2.14 -1.97
CA ILE A 59 5.83 1.20 -1.27
C ILE A 59 6.45 -0.20 -1.20
N ALA A 60 7.13 -0.66 -2.25
CA ALA A 60 7.80 -1.96 -2.28
C ALA A 60 9.05 -2.03 -1.38
N SER A 61 9.60 -0.89 -0.95
CA SER A 61 10.74 -0.82 -0.04
C SER A 61 10.35 -0.99 1.43
N ASN A 62 9.06 -0.93 1.77
CA ASN A 62 8.55 -1.23 3.11
C ASN A 62 8.39 -2.76 3.24
N GLU A 63 9.36 -3.41 3.91
CA GLU A 63 9.46 -4.88 3.98
C GLU A 63 8.37 -5.57 4.82
N ASP A 64 7.55 -4.81 5.52
CA ASP A 64 6.69 -5.30 6.59
C ASP A 64 5.24 -5.55 6.17
N GLY A 65 4.84 -5.16 4.96
CA GLY A 65 3.49 -5.43 4.44
C GLY A 65 2.42 -4.91 5.41
N SER A 66 2.60 -3.70 5.91
CA SER A 66 1.65 -3.07 6.83
C SER A 66 0.26 -3.02 6.18
N PRO A 67 -0.84 -3.18 6.94
CA PRO A 67 -2.18 -2.93 6.42
C PRO A 67 -2.31 -1.58 5.68
N ASP A 68 -1.59 -0.55 6.15
CA ASP A 68 -1.49 0.76 5.49
C ASP A 68 -0.79 0.69 4.11
N ASP A 69 0.20 -0.18 3.92
CA ASP A 69 0.89 -0.34 2.64
C ASP A 69 -0.02 -0.99 1.60
N TYR A 70 -0.89 -1.92 2.03
CA TYR A 70 -1.93 -2.49 1.18
C TYR A 70 -3.00 -1.46 0.81
N GLU A 71 -3.41 -0.58 1.72
CA GLU A 71 -4.31 0.53 1.40
C GLU A 71 -3.66 1.54 0.43
N ARG A 72 -2.36 1.82 0.60
CA ARG A 72 -1.59 2.66 -0.33
C ARG A 72 -1.44 2.02 -1.71
N LEU A 73 -1.16 0.71 -1.77
CA LEU A 73 -1.13 -0.05 -3.02
C LEU A 73 -2.49 -0.08 -3.70
N ASP A 74 -3.58 -0.30 -2.95
CA ASP A 74 -4.94 -0.31 -3.51
C ASP A 74 -5.32 1.08 -4.04
N ALA A 75 -4.95 2.15 -3.33
CA ALA A 75 -5.13 3.53 -3.79
C ALA A 75 -4.30 3.83 -5.05
N LEU A 76 -3.05 3.36 -5.11
CA LEU A 76 -2.17 3.52 -6.27
C LEU A 76 -2.70 2.76 -7.48
N MET A 77 -3.10 1.50 -7.30
CA MET A 77 -3.68 0.67 -8.36
C MET A 77 -5.00 1.27 -8.87
N GLY A 78 -5.81 1.84 -7.98
CA GLY A 78 -6.98 2.63 -8.35
C GLY A 78 -6.64 3.85 -9.23
N ARG A 79 -5.57 4.59 -8.92
CA ARG A 79 -5.10 5.73 -9.73
C ARG A 79 -4.60 5.28 -11.10
N ILE A 80 -3.79 4.21 -11.16
CA ILE A 80 -3.25 3.65 -12.40
C ILE A 80 -4.38 3.17 -13.32
N ALA A 81 -5.36 2.45 -12.77
CA ALA A 81 -6.47 1.94 -13.57
C ALA A 81 -7.41 3.07 -14.02
N LEU A 82 -7.62 4.14 -13.23
CA LEU A 82 -8.37 5.32 -13.66
C LEU A 82 -7.70 6.02 -14.85
N ILE A 83 -6.38 6.19 -14.78
CA ILE A 83 -5.59 6.80 -15.85
C ILE A 83 -5.62 5.91 -17.10
N SER A 84 -5.48 4.59 -16.92
CA SER A 84 -5.55 3.62 -18.02
C SER A 84 -6.91 3.65 -18.71
N SER A 85 -8.01 3.71 -17.96
CA SER A 85 -9.37 3.84 -18.53
C SER A 85 -9.58 5.18 -19.25
N ALA A 86 -9.08 6.28 -18.69
CA ALA A 86 -9.13 7.59 -19.33
C ALA A 86 -8.32 7.65 -20.63
N MET A 87 -7.18 6.95 -20.70
CA MET A 87 -6.38 6.81 -21.91
C MET A 87 -7.06 5.89 -22.94
N ALA A 88 -7.55 4.72 -22.51
CA ALA A 88 -8.13 3.73 -23.42
C ALA A 88 -9.55 4.06 -23.92
N GLY A 89 -10.19 5.13 -23.42
CA GLY A 89 -11.58 5.44 -23.75
C GLY A 89 -12.57 4.36 -23.30
N ILE A 90 -12.16 3.53 -22.33
CA ILE A 90 -12.94 2.39 -21.82
C ILE A 90 -14.06 2.93 -20.94
N ASP A 91 -15.24 2.36 -21.14
CA ASP A 91 -16.47 2.72 -20.44
C ASP A 91 -16.30 2.54 -18.92
N THR A 92 -16.50 3.64 -18.18
CA THR A 92 -16.24 3.78 -16.73
C THR A 92 -16.94 2.76 -15.82
N ALA A 93 -17.89 1.99 -16.36
CA ALA A 93 -18.67 0.97 -15.65
C ALA A 93 -17.82 -0.22 -15.14
N GLU A 94 -16.81 -0.65 -15.90
CA GLU A 94 -15.96 -1.80 -15.51
C GLU A 94 -14.98 -1.41 -14.37
N PHE A 95 -14.51 -0.16 -14.39
CA PHE A 95 -13.71 0.43 -13.31
C PHE A 95 -14.52 0.61 -12.02
N ALA A 96 -15.82 0.93 -12.12
CA ALA A 96 -16.70 0.99 -10.97
C ALA A 96 -16.84 -0.38 -10.27
N ALA A 97 -16.84 -1.48 -11.03
CA ALA A 97 -16.88 -2.83 -10.47
C ALA A 97 -15.59 -3.19 -9.69
N TYR A 98 -14.41 -2.81 -10.20
CA TYR A 98 -13.13 -3.01 -9.49
C TYR A 98 -13.08 -2.25 -8.15
N LYS A 99 -13.55 -0.99 -8.14
CA LYS A 99 -13.61 -0.16 -6.92
C LYS A 99 -14.56 -0.73 -5.85
N VAL A 100 -15.54 -1.54 -6.23
CA VAL A 100 -16.46 -2.22 -5.30
C VAL A 100 -15.77 -3.41 -4.61
N GLN A 101 -14.82 -4.08 -5.28
CA GLN A 101 -14.11 -5.23 -4.71
C GLN A 101 -13.12 -4.82 -3.60
N GLY A 102 -12.34 -3.75 -3.79
CA GLY A 102 -11.39 -3.24 -2.77
C GLY A 102 -12.08 -2.70 -1.50
N LYS A 103 -13.22 -2.02 -1.67
CA LYS A 103 -14.05 -1.53 -0.55
C LYS A 103 -14.57 -2.65 0.34
N GLY A 104 -14.84 -3.82 -0.22
CA GLY A 104 -15.29 -4.99 0.55
C GLY A 104 -14.21 -5.51 1.51
N ALA A 105 -12.94 -5.50 1.07
CA ALA A 105 -11.82 -5.90 1.89
C ALA A 105 -11.58 -4.91 3.04
N ALA A 106 -11.43 -3.61 2.73
CA ALA A 106 -11.22 -2.59 3.75
C ALA A 106 -12.36 -2.55 4.79
N ALA A 107 -13.62 -2.65 4.33
CA ALA A 107 -14.77 -2.73 5.23
C ALA A 107 -14.78 -3.99 6.12
N LYS A 108 -14.19 -5.10 5.66
CA LYS A 108 -14.04 -6.31 6.45
C LYS A 108 -12.97 -6.13 7.54
N TRP A 109 -11.83 -5.51 7.21
CA TRP A 109 -10.77 -5.20 8.18
C TRP A 109 -11.23 -4.18 9.23
N ALA A 110 -11.98 -3.15 8.82
CA ALA A 110 -12.57 -2.17 9.73
C ALA A 110 -13.59 -2.79 10.71
N ARG A 111 -14.18 -3.93 10.36
CA ARG A 111 -15.10 -4.68 11.23
C ARG A 111 -14.39 -5.73 12.10
N ASP A 112 -13.09 -5.94 11.92
CA ASP A 112 -12.35 -6.86 12.77
C ASP A 112 -12.15 -6.21 14.16
N PRO A 113 -12.73 -6.78 15.24
CA PRO A 113 -12.55 -6.22 16.58
C PRO A 113 -11.09 -6.22 17.03
N ARG A 114 -10.22 -7.04 16.43
CA ARG A 114 -8.78 -7.06 16.71
C ARG A 114 -8.07 -5.80 16.23
N ALA A 115 -8.58 -5.13 15.20
CA ALA A 115 -8.03 -3.86 14.73
C ALA A 115 -8.18 -2.76 15.79
N ALA A 116 -9.35 -2.71 16.45
CA ALA A 116 -9.60 -1.79 17.56
C ALA A 116 -8.69 -2.10 18.76
N GLU A 117 -8.50 -3.38 19.10
CA GLU A 117 -7.58 -3.79 20.16
C GLU A 117 -6.12 -3.44 19.83
N LYS A 118 -5.66 -3.65 18.58
CA LYS A 118 -4.30 -3.27 18.14
C LYS A 118 -4.05 -1.77 18.32
N ALA A 119 -5.02 -0.93 17.95
CA ALA A 119 -4.93 0.52 18.13
C ALA A 119 -4.87 0.92 19.62
N MET A 120 -5.70 0.30 20.46
CA MET A 120 -5.68 0.53 21.92
C MET A 120 -4.34 0.13 22.55
N ILE A 121 -3.82 -1.04 22.18
CA ILE A 121 -2.51 -1.54 22.61
C ILE A 121 -1.42 -0.56 22.19
N ARG A 122 -1.45 -0.03 20.96
CA ARG A 122 -0.47 0.94 20.48
C ARG A 122 -0.46 2.21 21.33
N ALA A 123 -1.62 2.78 21.63
CA ALA A 123 -1.71 3.98 22.46
C ALA A 123 -1.16 3.77 23.89
N ARG A 124 -1.41 2.58 24.46
CA ARG A 124 -0.86 2.20 25.77
C ARG A 124 0.63 1.90 25.74
N TRP A 125 1.11 1.35 24.64
CA TRP A 125 2.52 1.08 24.41
C TRP A 125 3.35 2.36 24.42
N GLU A 126 2.85 3.41 23.78
CA GLU A 126 3.51 4.72 23.73
C GLU A 126 3.63 5.39 25.10
N SER A 127 2.69 5.12 26.01
CA SER A 127 2.66 5.63 27.38
C SER A 127 3.23 4.65 28.42
N TRP A 128 3.76 3.51 28.00
CA TRP A 128 4.22 2.47 28.93
C TRP A 128 5.53 2.89 29.65
N PRO A 129 5.53 3.01 31.00
CA PRO A 129 6.65 3.60 31.75
C PRO A 129 7.94 2.76 31.69
N ASP A 130 7.83 1.43 31.64
CA ASP A 130 9.02 0.54 31.62
C ASP A 130 9.68 0.44 30.24
N ARG A 131 9.20 1.21 29.25
CA ARG A 131 9.72 1.18 27.88
C ARG A 131 11.21 1.49 27.79
N LEU A 132 11.74 2.27 28.74
CA LEU A 132 13.15 2.69 28.76
C LEU A 132 14.04 1.83 29.67
N ALA A 133 13.47 0.94 30.49
CA ALA A 133 14.21 0.37 31.61
C ALA A 133 14.94 -0.95 31.26
N HIS A 134 14.34 -1.89 30.54
CA HIS A 134 14.88 -3.26 30.44
C HIS A 134 14.47 -4.03 29.18
N ARG A 135 15.34 -4.90 28.65
CA ARG A 135 15.05 -5.79 27.49
C ARG A 135 13.83 -6.73 27.64
N ARG A 136 13.30 -6.93 28.85
CA ARG A 136 12.17 -7.86 29.14
C ARG A 136 10.79 -7.19 29.22
N TYR A 137 10.70 -5.87 29.07
CA TYR A 137 9.45 -5.10 29.15
C TYR A 137 8.35 -5.51 28.16
N LYS A 138 8.69 -5.97 26.95
CA LYS A 138 7.70 -6.38 25.93
C LYS A 138 6.81 -7.52 26.38
N ALA A 139 7.39 -8.55 27.00
CA ALA A 139 6.63 -9.70 27.49
C ALA A 139 5.76 -9.32 28.70
N ALA A 140 6.27 -8.46 29.58
CA ALA A 140 5.50 -7.94 30.71
C ALA A 140 4.30 -7.10 30.23
N PHE A 141 4.53 -6.21 29.25
CA PHE A 141 3.48 -5.43 28.60
C PHE A 141 2.45 -6.32 27.91
N ALA A 142 2.90 -7.32 27.15
CA ALA A 142 2.02 -8.24 26.44
C ALA A 142 1.07 -8.99 27.38
N ARG A 143 1.56 -9.47 28.53
CA ARG A 143 0.72 -10.08 29.58
C ARG A 143 -0.28 -9.10 30.16
N ALA A 144 0.15 -7.89 30.50
CA ALA A 144 -0.73 -6.86 31.06
C ALA A 144 -1.84 -6.43 30.09
N MET A 145 -1.59 -6.49 28.78
CA MET A 145 -2.60 -6.22 27.74
C MET A 145 -3.49 -7.43 27.46
N LEU A 146 -2.97 -8.66 27.58
CA LEU A 146 -3.74 -9.87 27.35
C LEU A 146 -4.94 -9.97 28.29
N ASP A 147 -4.78 -9.54 29.55
CA ASP A 147 -5.87 -9.49 30.54
C ASP A 147 -6.99 -8.50 30.16
N GLN A 148 -6.72 -7.58 29.23
CA GLN A 148 -7.62 -6.48 28.86
C GLN A 148 -8.21 -6.62 27.45
N CYS A 149 -7.67 -7.54 26.66
CA CYS A 149 -8.15 -7.82 25.31
C CYS A 149 -9.15 -8.98 25.36
N GLN A 150 -10.28 -8.83 24.68
CA GLN A 150 -11.32 -9.86 24.62
C GLN A 150 -11.09 -10.81 23.44
N HIS A 151 -10.50 -10.33 22.34
CA HIS A 151 -10.39 -11.07 21.09
C HIS A 151 -8.97 -11.58 20.76
N LEU A 152 -7.96 -11.04 21.45
CA LEU A 152 -6.57 -11.51 21.40
C LEU A 152 -6.34 -12.59 22.45
N THR A 153 -5.90 -13.77 22.01
CA THR A 153 -5.64 -14.92 22.88
C THR A 153 -4.16 -15.22 23.07
N ASP A 154 -3.27 -14.56 22.33
CA ASP A 154 -1.85 -14.91 22.25
C ASP A 154 -0.93 -13.74 22.62
N GLU A 155 -0.14 -13.93 23.68
CA GLU A 155 0.92 -13.01 24.13
C GLU A 155 1.94 -12.73 23.01
N LYS A 156 2.19 -13.73 22.14
CA LYS A 156 3.17 -13.62 21.06
C LYS A 156 2.76 -12.55 20.05
N THR A 157 1.48 -12.47 19.69
CA THR A 157 0.99 -11.50 18.70
C THR A 157 1.25 -10.06 19.16
N ILE A 158 0.96 -9.77 20.44
CA ILE A 158 1.20 -8.45 21.03
C ILE A 158 2.72 -8.16 21.07
N THR A 159 3.53 -9.16 21.45
CA THR A 159 4.99 -9.04 21.49
C THR A 159 5.58 -8.72 20.11
N ASP A 160 5.08 -9.37 19.06
CA ASP A 160 5.55 -9.16 17.69
C ASP A 160 5.16 -7.77 17.17
N TRP A 161 3.96 -7.26 17.50
CA TRP A 161 3.60 -5.86 17.20
C TRP A 161 4.53 -4.85 17.89
N CYS A 162 4.84 -5.05 19.18
CA CYS A 162 5.80 -4.19 19.88
C CYS A 162 7.18 -4.18 19.20
N ARG A 163 7.63 -5.31 18.65
CA ARG A 163 8.90 -5.41 17.91
C ARG A 163 8.84 -4.69 16.57
N GLU A 164 7.74 -4.86 15.84
CA GLU A 164 7.50 -4.18 14.56
C GLU A 164 7.55 -2.66 14.73
N TRP A 165 6.87 -2.14 15.74
CA TRP A 165 6.83 -0.71 15.94
C TRP A 165 8.16 -0.09 16.36
N GLU A 166 8.93 -0.78 17.21
CA GLU A 166 10.28 -0.30 17.53
C GLU A 166 11.19 -0.29 16.32
N ARG A 167 11.06 -1.27 15.43
CA ARG A 167 11.82 -1.30 14.19
C ARG A 167 11.49 -0.07 13.34
N LYS A 168 10.21 0.23 13.15
CA LYS A 168 9.73 1.42 12.45
C LYS A 168 10.24 2.72 13.06
N GLU A 169 10.21 2.82 14.39
CA GLU A 169 10.72 4.00 15.09
C GLU A 169 12.24 4.14 14.95
N SER A 170 12.98 3.02 14.91
CA SER A 170 14.43 3.05 14.69
C SER A 170 14.83 3.35 13.24
N GLU A 171 14.01 2.98 12.26
CA GLU A 171 14.24 3.26 10.84
C GLU A 171 13.86 4.71 10.45
N SER A 172 13.00 5.35 11.23
CA SER A 172 12.57 6.74 11.01
C SER A 172 13.58 7.79 11.50
N CYS A 173 14.71 7.38 12.11
CA CYS A 173 15.74 8.27 12.65
C CYS A 173 16.98 8.33 11.75
#